data_AF-A0A7S7J214-F1
#
_entry.id   AF-A0A7S7J214-F1
#
_cell.length_a   1.000
_cell.length_b   1.000
_cell.length_c   1.000
_cell.angle_alpha   90.00
_cell.angle_beta   90.00
_cell.angle_gamma   90.00
#
_symmetry.space_group_name_H-M   'P 1'
#
loop_
_entity.id
_entity.type
_entity.pdbx_description
1 polymer ?
#
loop_
_entity_poly.entity_id
_entity_poly.type
_entity_poly.pdbx_seq_one_letter_code
_entity_poly.pdbx_strand_id
1 'polypeptide(L)'
;MKKINVKEKQILSFVPLGIDLQQELKWITILLAVSFLYSMTFLIYLSNAYHELFTYIAGKKVMIDGAIMQDFVELLGNSLSGFLITALSMAGLLGYHYLYHFQGSKSIYLMKRLPDRMELWKRCLGLPVLAAALSLCIAVLLLTVYFGIYLLVTPEVCLTPDQWRKIWDAYFEAVRRI
;
A
#
# COMPACT_ATOMS: atom_id res chain seq x y z
N MET A 1 -5.19 8.62 39.09
CA MET A 1 -4.67 7.28 38.70
C MET A 1 -5.54 6.73 37.57
N LYS A 2 -5.08 6.80 36.31
CA LYS A 2 -5.83 6.33 35.13
C LYS A 2 -5.61 4.81 35.02
N LYS A 3 -6.68 4.00 35.09
CA LYS A 3 -6.60 2.54 34.93
C LYS A 3 -6.18 2.24 33.47
N ILE A 4 -4.91 1.95 33.27
CA ILE A 4 -4.38 1.52 31.96
C ILE A 4 -4.89 0.11 31.70
N ASN A 5 -5.57 -0.06 30.57
CA ASN A 5 -6.20 -1.32 30.18
C ASN A 5 -5.12 -2.35 29.79
N VAL A 6 -5.33 -3.64 30.07
CA VAL A 6 -4.32 -4.70 29.86
C VAL A 6 -3.85 -4.77 28.39
N LYS A 7 -4.73 -4.44 27.43
CA LYS A 7 -4.40 -4.28 26.00
C LYS A 7 -3.41 -3.14 25.73
N GLU A 8 -3.53 -1.99 26.40
CA GLU A 8 -2.59 -0.88 26.23
C GLU A 8 -1.20 -1.26 26.72
N LYS A 9 -1.09 -2.05 27.79
CA LYS A 9 0.20 -2.51 28.34
C LYS A 9 0.99 -3.39 27.37
N GLN A 10 0.32 -4.22 26.56
CA GLN A 10 0.95 -5.06 25.55
C GLN A 10 1.41 -4.27 24.32
N ILE A 11 0.69 -3.19 23.97
CA ILE A 11 1.08 -2.30 22.87
C ILE A 11 2.27 -1.41 23.29
N LEU A 12 2.29 -0.98 24.55
CA LEU A 12 3.38 -0.17 25.13
C LEU A 12 4.70 -0.93 25.31
N SER A 13 4.68 -2.27 25.39
CA SER A 13 5.91 -3.06 25.50
C SER A 13 6.71 -3.17 24.20
N PHE A 14 6.12 -2.77 23.08
CA PHE A 14 6.73 -2.89 21.75
C PHE A 14 7.48 -1.63 21.29
N VAL A 15 7.64 -0.59 22.11
CA VAL A 15 8.08 0.73 21.60
C VAL A 15 9.12 1.38 22.51
N PRO A 16 10.12 2.09 21.96
CA PRO A 16 11.06 2.88 22.77
C PRO A 16 10.35 4.00 23.54
N LEU A 17 10.63 4.10 24.84
CA LEU A 17 10.16 5.21 25.68
C LEU A 17 10.74 6.54 25.19
N GLY A 18 9.86 7.45 24.73
CA GLY A 18 10.23 8.81 24.32
C GLY A 18 9.54 9.33 23.05
N ILE A 19 8.86 8.48 22.30
CA ILE A 19 8.13 8.84 21.07
C ILE A 19 6.62 8.65 21.29
N ASP A 20 5.82 9.63 20.88
CA ASP A 20 4.36 9.55 20.96
C ASP A 20 3.81 8.54 19.94
N LEU A 21 3.70 7.27 20.36
CA LEU A 21 3.12 6.16 19.57
C LEU A 21 1.78 6.53 18.92
N GLN A 22 0.92 7.21 19.67
CA GLN A 22 -0.40 7.59 19.17
C GLN A 22 -0.31 8.56 18.00
N GLN A 23 0.75 9.36 17.94
CA GLN A 23 1.00 10.29 16.85
C GLN A 23 1.47 9.54 15.60
N GLU A 24 2.45 8.63 15.73
CA GLU A 24 2.93 7.82 14.59
C GLU A 24 1.82 6.94 14.00
N LEU A 25 1.03 6.28 14.85
CA LEU A 25 -0.12 5.50 14.38
C LEU A 25 -1.15 6.37 13.67
N LYS A 26 -1.42 7.58 14.16
CA LYS A 26 -2.29 8.53 13.44
C LYS A 26 -1.72 8.86 12.06
N TRP A 27 -0.44 9.20 11.94
CA TRP A 27 0.18 9.47 10.65
C TRP A 27 0.11 8.26 9.71
N ILE A 28 0.43 7.06 10.19
CA ILE A 28 0.32 5.82 9.41
C ILE A 28 -1.12 5.61 8.92
N THR A 29 -2.10 5.75 9.81
CA THR A 29 -3.52 5.55 9.46
C THR A 29 -4.01 6.58 8.46
N ILE A 30 -3.57 7.84 8.56
CA ILE A 30 -3.89 8.91 7.61
C ILE A 30 -3.25 8.60 6.25
N LEU A 31 -1.96 8.24 6.22
CA LEU A 31 -1.26 7.89 4.98
C LEU A 31 -1.94 6.71 4.26
N LEU A 32 -2.34 5.69 5.03
CA LEU A 32 -3.03 4.52 4.51
C LEU A 32 -4.42 4.87 3.99
N ALA A 33 -5.17 5.70 4.71
CA ALA A 33 -6.50 6.16 4.29
C ALA A 33 -6.42 7.00 3.00
N VAL A 34 -5.44 7.91 2.90
CA VAL A 34 -5.20 8.70 1.68
C VAL A 34 -4.82 7.80 0.51
N SER A 35 -3.97 6.79 0.74
CA SER A 35 -3.58 5.83 -0.30
C SER A 35 -4.77 4.99 -0.78
N PHE A 36 -5.65 4.59 0.12
CA PHE A 36 -6.88 3.87 -0.21
C PHE A 36 -7.87 4.73 -0.99
N LEU A 37 -8.06 6.00 -0.59
CA LEU A 37 -8.90 6.93 -1.36
C LEU A 37 -8.34 7.17 -2.75
N TYR A 38 -7.02 7.31 -2.86
CA TYR A 38 -6.35 7.45 -4.13
C TYR A 38 -6.51 6.20 -5.01
N SER A 39 -6.50 4.99 -4.45
CA SER A 39 -6.70 3.77 -5.23
C SER A 39 -8.11 3.66 -5.82
N MET A 40 -9.11 4.36 -5.27
CA MET A 40 -10.46 4.41 -5.86
C MET A 40 -10.49 5.09 -7.24
N THR A 41 -9.46 5.83 -7.62
CA THR A 41 -9.31 6.36 -8.98
C THR A 41 -9.38 5.26 -10.05
N PHE A 42 -8.92 4.05 -9.74
CA PHE A 42 -9.03 2.88 -10.62
C PHE A 42 -10.48 2.60 -11.04
N LEU A 43 -11.43 2.67 -10.10
CA LEU A 43 -12.84 2.41 -10.40
C LEU A 43 -13.44 3.47 -11.31
N ILE A 44 -12.97 4.72 -11.18
CA ILE A 44 -13.37 5.81 -12.07
C ILE A 44 -12.83 5.56 -13.48
N TYR A 45 -11.55 5.19 -13.60
CA TYR A 45 -10.96 4.86 -14.90
C TYR A 45 -11.64 3.65 -15.55
N LEU A 46 -11.93 2.60 -14.78
CA LEU A 46 -12.66 1.43 -15.24
C LEU A 46 -14.06 1.78 -15.73
N SER A 47 -14.79 2.60 -14.97
CA SER A 47 -16.13 3.05 -15.34
C SER A 47 -16.10 3.86 -16.63
N ASN A 48 -15.13 4.77 -16.78
CA ASN A 48 -14.99 5.59 -17.97
C ASN A 48 -14.66 4.73 -19.20
N ALA A 49 -13.68 3.83 -19.09
CA ALA A 49 -13.33 2.91 -20.17
C ALA A 49 -14.51 2.00 -20.55
N TYR A 50 -15.28 1.54 -19.56
CA TYR A 50 -16.49 0.76 -19.82
C TYR A 50 -17.56 1.59 -20.55
N HIS A 51 -17.75 2.86 -20.19
CA HIS A 51 -18.70 3.74 -20.89
C HIS A 51 -18.28 4.02 -22.34
N GLU A 52 -16.98 4.09 -22.61
CA GLU A 52 -16.42 4.32 -23.95
C GLU A 52 -16.70 3.15 -24.92
N LEU A 53 -16.88 1.93 -24.41
CA LEU A 53 -17.27 0.76 -25.21
C LEU A 53 -18.69 0.86 -25.82
N PHE A 54 -19.52 1.79 -25.33
CA PHE A 54 -20.90 1.92 -25.77
C PHE A 54 -21.17 3.26 -26.44
N THR A 55 -21.75 3.19 -27.63
CA THR A 55 -22.27 4.36 -28.31
C THR A 55 -23.79 4.42 -28.18
N TYR A 56 -24.34 5.63 -28.20
CA TYR A 56 -25.78 5.85 -28.21
C TYR A 56 -26.22 6.09 -29.65
N ILE A 57 -26.84 5.08 -30.26
CA ILE A 57 -27.44 5.21 -31.59
C ILE A 57 -28.96 5.17 -31.42
N ALA A 58 -29.63 6.27 -31.83
CA ALA A 58 -31.09 6.41 -31.75
C ALA A 58 -31.69 6.11 -30.35
N GLY A 59 -31.01 6.52 -29.28
CA GLY A 59 -31.46 6.34 -27.89
C GLY A 59 -31.28 4.92 -27.33
N LYS A 60 -30.70 3.99 -28.09
CA LYS A 60 -30.31 2.67 -27.62
C LYS A 60 -28.81 2.60 -27.37
N LYS A 61 -28.42 2.03 -26.24
CA LYS A 61 -27.02 1.75 -25.89
C LYS A 61 -26.57 0.55 -26.73
N VAL A 62 -25.80 0.79 -27.77
CA VAL A 62 -25.27 -0.24 -28.67
C VAL A 62 -23.78 -0.35 -28.45
N MET A 63 -23.31 -1.59 -28.34
CA MET A 63 -21.89 -1.90 -28.21
C MET A 63 -21.21 -1.63 -29.55
N ILE A 64 -20.07 -0.93 -29.54
CA ILE A 64 -19.34 -0.64 -30.78
C ILE A 64 -18.72 -1.95 -31.29
N ASP A 65 -19.03 -2.33 -32.53
CA ASP A 65 -18.49 -3.54 -33.14
C ASP A 65 -16.96 -3.45 -33.21
N GLY A 66 -16.28 -4.41 -32.57
CA GLY A 66 -14.81 -4.47 -32.50
C GLY A 66 -14.15 -3.56 -31.47
N ALA A 67 -14.90 -2.93 -30.56
CA ALA A 67 -14.30 -2.17 -29.47
C ALA A 67 -13.52 -3.10 -28.52
N ILE A 68 -12.32 -2.67 -28.18
CA ILE A 68 -11.38 -3.41 -27.33
C ILE A 68 -11.27 -2.68 -25.99
N MET A 69 -11.38 -3.43 -24.91
CA MET A 69 -11.19 -2.88 -23.57
C MET A 69 -9.72 -2.52 -23.36
N GLN A 70 -9.48 -1.34 -22.77
CA GLN A 70 -8.13 -0.91 -22.42
C GLN A 70 -7.48 -1.91 -21.45
N ASP A 71 -6.16 -2.09 -21.57
CA ASP A 71 -5.42 -3.09 -20.80
C ASP A 71 -5.44 -2.78 -19.30
N PHE A 72 -5.50 -3.84 -18.49
CA PHE A 72 -5.58 -3.69 -17.03
C PHE A 72 -4.42 -2.88 -16.46
N VAL A 73 -3.21 -3.03 -17.01
CA VAL A 73 -2.02 -2.30 -16.56
C VAL A 73 -2.16 -0.80 -16.79
N GLU A 74 -2.74 -0.39 -17.92
CA GLU A 74 -2.95 1.02 -18.25
C GLU A 74 -4.03 1.65 -17.35
N LEU A 75 -5.11 0.90 -17.09
CA LEU A 75 -6.18 1.33 -16.18
C LEU A 75 -5.71 1.39 -14.73
N LEU A 76 -4.88 0.44 -14.31
CA LEU A 76 -4.28 0.42 -12.98
C LEU A 76 -3.28 1.56 -12.81
N GLY A 77 -2.51 1.86 -13.85
CA GLY A 77 -1.58 2.98 -13.95
C GLY A 77 -0.83 3.22 -12.63
N ASN A 78 -1.03 4.42 -12.08
CA ASN A 78 -0.43 4.83 -10.82
C ASN A 78 -1.36 4.65 -9.61
N SER A 79 -2.57 4.09 -9.74
CA SER A 79 -3.55 4.04 -8.65
C SER A 79 -3.05 3.34 -7.37
N LEU A 80 -2.08 2.43 -7.48
CA LEU A 80 -1.44 1.76 -6.33
C LEU A 80 -0.13 2.42 -5.86
N SER A 81 0.35 3.46 -6.54
CA SER A 81 1.60 4.15 -6.19
C SER A 81 1.58 4.74 -4.78
N GLY A 82 0.41 5.16 -4.28
CA GLY A 82 0.24 5.63 -2.90
C GLY A 82 0.72 4.60 -1.88
N PHE A 83 0.37 3.32 -2.04
CA PHE A 83 0.81 2.27 -1.14
C PHE A 83 2.33 2.02 -1.21
N LEU A 84 2.94 2.15 -2.39
CA LEU A 84 4.40 2.06 -2.54
C LEU A 84 5.10 3.25 -1.86
N ILE A 85 4.59 4.47 -2.04
CA ILE A 85 5.13 5.67 -1.39
C ILE A 85 5.03 5.54 0.13
N THR A 86 3.89 5.04 0.64
CA THR A 86 3.75 4.80 2.09
C THR A 86 4.73 3.74 2.58
N ALA A 87 4.89 2.61 1.88
CA ALA A 87 5.88 1.59 2.24
C ALA A 87 7.32 2.14 2.25
N LEU A 88 7.70 2.93 1.22
CA LEU A 88 9.01 3.58 1.14
C LEU A 88 9.21 4.61 2.25
N SER A 89 8.18 5.39 2.58
CA SER A 89 8.24 6.35 3.68
C SER A 89 8.47 5.67 5.03
N MET A 90 7.84 4.51 5.27
CA MET A 90 8.07 3.72 6.48
C MET A 90 9.47 3.09 6.51
N ALA A 91 10.00 2.67 5.36
CA ALA A 91 11.40 2.23 5.24
C ALA A 91 12.40 3.37 5.51
N GLY A 92 12.09 4.60 5.05
CA GLY A 92 12.89 5.79 5.35
C GLY A 92 12.85 6.16 6.83
N LEU A 93 11.67 6.09 7.45
CA LEU A 93 11.47 6.35 8.89
C LEU A 93 12.23 5.33 9.75
N LEU A 94 12.27 4.07 9.31
CA LEU A 94 13.12 3.02 9.89
C LEU A 94 14.61 3.38 9.84
N GLY A 95 15.10 3.86 8.70
CA GLY A 95 16.47 4.35 8.56
C GLY A 95 16.76 5.56 9.46
N TYR A 96 15.80 6.47 9.60
CA TYR A 96 15.90 7.61 10.51
C TYR A 96 15.99 7.17 11.97
N HIS A 97 15.11 6.27 12.42
CA HIS A 97 15.18 5.73 13.78
C HIS A 97 16.48 5.00 14.05
N TYR A 98 16.99 4.27 13.06
CA TYR A 98 18.30 3.62 13.15
C TYR A 98 19.41 4.66 13.38
N LEU A 99 19.51 5.68 12.54
CA LEU A 99 20.53 6.73 12.65
C LEU A 99 20.38 7.58 13.92
N TYR A 100 19.16 7.94 14.28
CA TYR A 100 18.85 8.70 15.49
C TYR A 100 19.28 7.95 16.75
N HIS A 101 19.08 6.63 16.77
CA HIS A 101 19.53 5.80 17.87
C HIS A 101 21.07 5.74 17.98
N PHE A 102 21.77 5.77 16.85
CA PHE A 102 23.24 5.82 16.81
C PHE A 102 23.83 7.20 17.18
N GLN A 103 23.14 8.31 16.88
CA GLN A 103 23.66 9.66 17.10
C GLN A 103 23.25 10.29 18.45
N GLY A 104 22.13 9.87 19.06
CA GLY A 104 21.40 10.74 19.97
C GLY A 104 21.51 10.52 21.48
N SER A 105 22.05 9.42 22.02
CA SER A 105 21.90 9.22 23.48
C SER A 105 22.96 8.38 24.18
N LYS A 106 23.41 8.89 25.34
CA LYS A 106 24.02 8.13 26.44
C LYS A 106 23.19 6.90 26.87
N SER A 107 21.98 6.67 26.34
CA SER A 107 21.22 5.42 26.47
C SER A 107 21.92 4.19 25.88
N ILE A 108 22.87 4.32 24.94
CA ILE A 108 23.72 3.20 24.51
C ILE A 108 24.42 2.54 25.72
N TYR A 109 24.84 3.33 26.71
CA TYR A 109 25.46 2.82 27.93
C TYR A 109 24.45 2.16 28.88
N LEU A 110 23.19 2.63 28.91
CA LEU A 110 22.12 2.01 29.68
C LEU A 110 21.65 0.68 29.03
N MET A 111 21.60 0.64 27.71
CA MET A 111 21.14 -0.50 26.92
C MET A 111 22.20 -1.60 26.78
N LYS A 112 23.50 -1.26 26.88
CA LYS A 112 24.59 -2.25 27.03
C LYS A 112 24.44 -3.12 28.28
N ARG A 113 23.65 -2.68 29.27
CA ARG A 113 23.38 -3.39 30.53
C ARG A 113 22.13 -4.27 30.48
N LEU A 114 21.28 -4.13 29.46
CA LEU A 114 20.20 -5.10 29.26
C LEU A 114 20.81 -6.41 28.76
N PRO A 115 20.37 -7.56 29.30
CA PRO A 115 20.92 -8.86 28.94
C PRO A 115 20.69 -9.21 27.46
N ASP A 116 19.71 -8.58 26.81
CA ASP A 116 19.32 -8.89 25.45
C ASP A 116 19.35 -7.65 24.53
N ARG A 117 20.33 -7.60 23.63
CA ARG A 117 20.54 -6.48 22.69
C ARG A 117 19.48 -6.44 21.57
N MET A 118 18.72 -7.53 21.42
CA MET A 118 17.71 -7.70 20.37
C MET A 118 16.36 -7.07 20.71
N GLU A 119 16.06 -6.78 21.98
CA GLU A 119 14.78 -6.15 22.36
C GLU A 119 14.61 -4.76 21.74
N LEU A 120 15.72 -4.03 21.59
CA LEU A 120 15.75 -2.69 21.03
C LEU A 120 15.44 -2.70 19.53
N TRP A 121 16.04 -3.64 18.81
CA TRP A 121 15.78 -3.90 17.41
C TRP A 121 14.33 -4.33 17.20
N LYS A 122 13.81 -5.25 18.02
CA LYS A 122 12.41 -5.67 17.96
C LYS A 122 11.43 -4.52 18.19
N ARG A 123 11.77 -3.56 19.06
CA ARG A 123 10.90 -2.41 19.38
C ARG A 123 10.96 -1.28 18.36
N CYS A 124 12.16 -0.92 17.87
CA CYS A 124 12.31 0.14 16.86
C CYS A 124 11.96 -0.33 15.44
N LEU A 125 12.17 -1.60 15.12
CA LEU A 125 11.85 -2.14 13.79
C LEU A 125 10.43 -2.70 13.72
N GLY A 126 9.89 -3.20 14.82
CA GLY A 126 8.60 -3.89 14.82
C GLY A 126 7.48 -3.05 14.21
N LEU A 127 7.32 -1.81 14.68
CA LEU A 127 6.27 -0.91 14.19
C LEU A 127 6.40 -0.52 12.71
N PRO A 128 7.51 0.07 12.24
CA PRO A 128 7.63 0.49 10.84
C PRO A 128 7.64 -0.71 9.87
N VAL A 129 8.26 -1.84 10.25
CA VAL A 129 8.24 -3.05 9.42
C VAL A 129 6.84 -3.64 9.33
N LEU A 130 6.10 -3.72 10.44
CA LEU A 130 4.72 -4.18 10.41
C LEU A 130 3.81 -3.25 9.60
N ALA A 131 4.00 -1.93 9.70
CA ALA A 131 3.25 -0.96 8.92
C ALA A 131 3.55 -1.07 7.42
N ALA A 132 4.82 -1.22 7.04
CA ALA A 132 5.23 -1.42 5.64
C ALA A 132 4.74 -2.77 5.08
N ALA A 133 4.83 -3.85 5.87
CA ALA A 133 4.30 -5.14 5.47
C ALA A 133 2.78 -5.09 5.29
N LEU A 134 2.06 -4.42 6.20
CA LEU A 134 0.62 -4.24 6.11
C LEU A 134 0.22 -3.45 4.85
N SER A 135 0.92 -2.36 4.54
CA SER A 135 0.60 -1.56 3.34
C SER A 135 0.83 -2.35 2.05
N LEU A 136 1.89 -3.15 1.96
CA LEU A 136 2.14 -4.04 0.83
C LEU A 136 1.09 -5.15 0.72
N CYS A 137 0.71 -5.77 1.84
CA CYS A 137 -0.36 -6.77 1.86
C CYS A 137 -1.69 -6.18 1.35
N ILE A 138 -2.04 -4.96 1.78
CA ILE A 138 -3.24 -4.27 1.31
C ILE A 138 -3.14 -3.97 -0.19
N ALA A 139 -1.99 -3.52 -0.67
CA ALA A 139 -1.77 -3.25 -2.10
C ALA A 139 -1.96 -4.51 -2.96
N VAL A 140 -1.41 -5.65 -2.55
CA VAL A 140 -1.57 -6.94 -3.25
C VAL A 140 -3.04 -7.38 -3.23
N LEU A 141 -3.71 -7.29 -2.08
CA LEU A 141 -5.13 -7.61 -1.97
C LEU A 141 -5.97 -6.74 -2.92
N LEU A 142 -5.76 -5.42 -2.92
CA LEU A 142 -6.46 -4.51 -3.82
C LEU A 142 -6.18 -4.82 -5.28
N LEU A 143 -4.93 -5.13 -5.65
CA LEU A 143 -4.58 -5.54 -7.01
C LEU A 143 -5.38 -6.78 -7.43
N THR A 144 -5.44 -7.81 -6.59
CA THR A 144 -6.22 -9.03 -6.89
C THR A 144 -7.72 -8.77 -7.01
N VAL A 145 -8.27 -7.91 -6.14
CA VAL A 145 -9.68 -7.53 -6.16
C VAL A 145 -10.00 -6.73 -7.42
N TYR A 146 -9.17 -5.74 -7.76
CA TYR A 146 -9.34 -4.92 -8.97
C TYR A 146 -9.21 -5.72 -10.25
N PHE A 147 -8.26 -6.67 -10.29
CA PHE A 147 -8.14 -7.59 -11.41
C PHE A 147 -9.37 -8.50 -11.54
N GLY A 148 -9.89 -9.02 -10.43
CA GLY A 148 -11.13 -9.79 -10.41
C GLY A 148 -12.33 -8.98 -10.89
N ILE A 149 -12.48 -7.73 -10.43
CA ILE A 149 -13.55 -6.82 -10.88
C ILE A 149 -13.42 -6.54 -12.39
N TYR A 150 -12.21 -6.28 -12.88
CA TYR A 150 -11.95 -6.06 -14.31
C TYR A 150 -12.42 -7.23 -15.16
N LEU A 151 -12.11 -8.47 -14.75
CA LEU A 151 -12.55 -9.68 -15.47
C LEU A 151 -14.06 -9.92 -15.39
N LEU A 152 -14.71 -9.57 -14.27
CA LEU A 152 -16.16 -9.73 -14.13
C LEU A 152 -16.97 -8.70 -14.92
N VAL A 153 -16.46 -7.47 -15.06
CA VAL A 153 -17.14 -6.38 -15.78
C VAL A 153 -16.89 -6.45 -17.28
N THR A 154 -15.72 -6.93 -17.71
CA THR A 154 -15.32 -6.93 -19.12
C THR A 154 -15.86 -8.18 -19.82
N PRO A 155 -16.73 -8.06 -20.85
CA PRO A 155 -17.17 -9.21 -21.62
C PRO A 155 -16.01 -9.80 -22.42
N GLU A 156 -15.97 -11.14 -22.55
CA GLU A 156 -14.85 -11.88 -23.20
C GLU A 156 -14.56 -11.40 -24.63
N VAL A 157 -15.56 -10.87 -25.33
CA VAL A 157 -15.46 -10.36 -26.71
C VAL A 157 -14.55 -9.12 -26.81
N CYS A 158 -14.43 -8.33 -25.75
CA CYS A 158 -13.62 -7.11 -25.71
C CYS A 158 -12.28 -7.29 -25.02
N LEU A 159 -12.01 -8.47 -24.51
CA LEU A 159 -10.88 -8.74 -23.63
C LEU A 159 -9.66 -9.08 -24.49
N THR A 160 -8.58 -8.32 -24.39
CA THR A 160 -7.37 -8.68 -25.11
C THR A 160 -6.71 -9.90 -24.46
N PRO A 161 -6.17 -10.84 -25.26
CA PRO A 161 -5.53 -12.04 -24.73
C PRO A 161 -4.30 -11.69 -23.89
N ASP A 162 -3.95 -12.59 -22.95
CA ASP A 162 -2.74 -12.54 -22.14
C ASP A 162 -2.57 -11.33 -21.20
N GLN A 163 -3.67 -10.83 -20.62
CA GLN A 163 -3.63 -9.77 -19.58
C GLN A 163 -2.63 -10.06 -18.45
N TRP A 164 -2.52 -11.32 -18.01
CA TRP A 164 -1.58 -11.71 -16.96
C TRP A 164 -0.12 -11.47 -17.35
N ARG A 165 0.24 -11.76 -18.60
CA ARG A 165 1.61 -11.58 -19.11
C ARG A 165 1.97 -10.10 -19.16
N LYS A 166 1.03 -9.24 -19.56
CA LYS A 166 1.21 -7.78 -19.60
C LYS A 166 1.55 -7.21 -18.22
N ILE A 167 0.96 -7.75 -17.16
CA ILE A 167 1.30 -7.36 -15.77
C ILE A 167 2.76 -7.68 -15.46
N TRP A 168 3.24 -8.86 -15.82
CA TRP A 168 4.65 -9.24 -15.62
C TRP A 168 5.59 -8.39 -16.44
N ASP A 169 5.27 -8.15 -17.72
CA ASP A 169 6.10 -7.33 -18.60
C ASP A 169 6.23 -5.90 -18.05
N ALA A 170 5.12 -5.31 -17.60
CA ALA A 170 5.11 -4.00 -16.96
C ALA A 170 5.92 -3.97 -15.65
N TYR A 171 5.83 -5.03 -14.83
CA TYR A 171 6.63 -5.17 -13.62
C TYR A 171 8.13 -5.24 -13.94
N PHE A 172 8.54 -6.09 -14.89
CA PHE A 172 9.94 -6.23 -15.28
C PHE A 172 10.48 -4.94 -15.90
N GLU A 173 9.66 -4.22 -16.65
CA GLU A 173 10.04 -2.92 -17.19
C GLU A 173 10.24 -1.88 -16.09
N ALA A 174 9.35 -1.84 -15.10
CA ALA A 174 9.48 -0.95 -13.94
C ALA A 174 10.75 -1.24 -13.13
N VAL A 175 11.07 -2.52 -12.89
CA VAL A 175 12.30 -2.93 -12.20
C VAL A 175 13.56 -2.56 -12.98
N ARG A 176 13.54 -2.64 -14.32
CA ARG A 176 14.69 -2.30 -15.16
C ARG A 176 15.02 -0.79 -15.17
N ARG A 177 14.03 0.06 -14.86
CA ARG A 177 14.19 1.53 -14.87
C ARG A 177 14.74 2.10 -13.55
N ILE A 178 14.89 1.27 -12.52
CA ILE A 178 15.44 1.62 -11.19
C ILE A 178 16.93 1.26 -11.15
#